data_AF-D3V0Q3-F1
#
_entry.id   AF-D3V0Q3-F1
#
_cell.length_a   1.000
_cell.length_b   1.000
_cell.length_c   1.000
_cell.angle_alpha   90.00
_cell.angle_beta   90.00
_cell.angle_gamma   90.00
#
_symmetry.space_group_name_H-M   'P 1'
#
loop_
_entity.id
_entity.type
_entity.pdbx_description
1 polymer ?
#
loop_
_entity_poly.entity_id
_entity_poly.type
_entity_poly.pdbx_seq_one_letter_code
_entity_poly.pdbx_strand_id
1 'polypeptide(L)' 'MASLTEMERELIVERTRAGLDVARQLSRKPKMTDSKIESAKKLLTSGVPPKDVAKNLGVSVPTLYRWVPASTHT' A
#
# COMPACT_ATOMS: atom_id res chain seq x y z
N MET A 1 -24.36 -19.67 33.84
CA MET A 1 -23.48 -20.33 32.84
C MET A 1 -23.35 -19.50 31.55
N ALA A 2 -23.35 -18.15 31.63
CA ALA A 2 -23.22 -17.27 30.45
C ALA A 2 -21.90 -16.47 30.47
N SER A 3 -21.44 -16.09 31.67
CA SER A 3 -20.20 -15.31 31.87
C SER A 3 -18.93 -16.04 31.42
N LEU A 4 -18.87 -17.37 31.60
CA LEU A 4 -17.69 -18.16 31.24
C LEU A 4 -17.57 -18.31 29.72
N THR A 5 -18.70 -18.48 29.03
CA THR A 5 -18.79 -18.59 27.57
C THR A 5 -18.42 -17.28 26.86
N GLU A 6 -18.75 -16.13 27.46
CA GLU A 6 -18.34 -14.81 26.97
C GLU A 6 -16.82 -14.59 27.14
N MET A 7 -16.25 -14.99 28.28
CA MET A 7 -14.81 -14.90 28.54
C MET A 7 -13.97 -15.73 27.55
N GLU A 8 -14.40 -16.95 27.24
CA GLU A 8 -13.72 -17.81 26.25
C GLU A 8 -13.75 -17.20 24.85
N ARG A 9 -14.86 -16.55 24.49
CA ARG A 9 -15.00 -15.86 23.20
C ARG A 9 -14.05 -14.66 23.12
N GLU A 10 -13.94 -13.88 24.18
CA GLU A 10 -13.02 -12.73 24.25
C GLU A 10 -11.57 -13.18 24.08
N LEU A 11 -11.15 -14.24 24.77
CA LEU A 11 -9.80 -14.81 24.64
C LEU A 11 -9.47 -15.28 23.22
N ILE A 12 -10.44 -15.90 22.52
CA ILE A 12 -10.26 -16.32 21.13
C ILE A 12 -10.10 -15.09 20.22
N VAL A 13 -10.91 -14.05 20.40
CA VAL A 13 -10.85 -12.82 19.61
C VAL A 13 -9.50 -12.12 19.79
N GLU A 14 -9.01 -12.02 21.02
CA GLU A 14 -7.71 -11.43 21.32
C GLU A 14 -6.57 -12.20 20.64
N ARG A 15 -6.60 -13.54 20.72
CA ARG A 15 -5.60 -14.38 20.06
C ARG A 15 -5.61 -14.22 18.54
N THR A 16 -6.80 -14.16 17.94
CA THR A 16 -6.93 -13.96 16.48
C THR A 16 -6.43 -12.58 16.07
N ARG A 17 -6.74 -11.53 16.84
CA ARG A 17 -6.26 -10.16 16.58
C ARG A 17 -4.74 -10.09 16.65
N ALA A 18 -4.14 -10.67 17.69
CA ALA A 18 -2.69 -10.74 17.83
C ALA A 18 -2.03 -11.45 16.64
N GLY A 19 -2.60 -12.56 16.17
CA GLY A 19 -2.11 -13.26 14.97
C GLY A 19 -2.26 -12.44 13.68
N LEU A 20 -3.37 -11.71 13.53
CA LEU A 20 -3.63 -10.83 12.39
C LEU A 20 -2.66 -9.65 12.34
N ASP A 21 -2.30 -9.07 13.48
CA ASP A 21 -1.37 -7.93 13.50
C ASP A 21 0.04 -8.35 13.09
N VAL A 22 0.50 -9.53 13.52
CA VAL A 22 1.75 -10.13 13.04
C VAL A 22 1.69 -10.40 11.52
N ALA A 23 0.57 -10.97 11.05
CA ALA A 23 0.38 -11.22 9.62
C ALA A 23 0.27 -9.93 8.79
N ARG A 24 -0.26 -8.84 9.35
CA ARG A 24 -0.39 -7.53 8.69
C ARG A 24 0.99 -6.92 8.41
N GLN A 25 1.96 -7.10 9.31
CA GLN A 25 3.34 -6.66 9.08
C GLN A 25 4.03 -7.45 7.95
N LEU A 26 3.67 -8.72 7.78
CA LEU A 26 4.14 -9.58 6.68
C LEU A 26 3.27 -9.45 5.42
N SER A 27 2.18 -8.68 5.48
CA SER A 27 1.24 -8.54 4.39
C SER A 27 1.79 -7.65 3.26
N ARG A 28 1.18 -7.80 2.09
CA ARG A 28 1.60 -7.31 0.77
C ARG A 28 2.46 -6.04 0.79
N LYS A 29 3.70 -6.18 0.32
CA LYS A 29 4.61 -5.06 0.06
C LYS A 29 3.99 -4.07 -0.94
N PRO A 30 4.11 -2.74 -0.72
CA PRO A 30 3.63 -1.74 -1.66
C PRO A 30 4.20 -1.96 -3.07
N LYS A 31 3.34 -1.90 -4.10
CA LYS A 31 3.78 -1.98 -5.51
C LYS A 31 4.69 -0.81 -5.91
N MET A 32 4.51 0.33 -5.25
CA MET A 32 5.29 1.54 -5.39
C MET A 32 6.21 1.67 -4.17
N THR A 33 7.51 1.74 -4.41
CA THR A 33 8.52 2.04 -3.39
C THR A 33 8.98 3.48 -3.56
N ASP A 34 9.61 4.06 -2.54
CA ASP A 34 10.08 5.46 -2.59
C ASP A 34 11.02 5.71 -3.79
N SER A 35 11.90 4.75 -4.08
CA SER A 35 12.75 4.79 -5.29
C SER A 35 11.96 4.87 -6.61
N LYS A 36 10.84 4.15 -6.71
CA LYS A 36 9.95 4.25 -7.89
C LYS A 36 9.25 5.61 -7.96
N ILE A 37 8.90 6.19 -6.81
CA ILE A 37 8.29 7.52 -6.75
C ILE A 37 9.30 8.58 -7.22
N GLU A 38 10.54 8.54 -6.73
CA GLU A 38 11.58 9.46 -7.19
C GLU A 38 11.86 9.32 -8.69
N SER A 39 11.94 8.08 -9.18
CA SER A 39 12.13 7.78 -10.60
C SER A 39 10.97 8.31 -11.44
N ALA A 40 9.73 8.11 -10.98
CA ALA A 40 8.53 8.67 -11.62
C ALA A 40 8.60 10.19 -11.71
N LYS A 41 8.94 10.87 -10.61
CA LYS A 41 9.03 12.32 -10.54
C LYS A 41 10.08 12.88 -11.51
N LYS A 42 11.25 12.24 -11.60
CA LYS A 42 12.32 12.63 -12.53
C LYS A 42 11.86 12.49 -13.98
N LEU A 43 11.22 11.36 -14.34
CA LEU A 43 10.74 11.11 -15.70
C LEU A 43 9.62 12.07 -16.12
N LEU A 44 8.72 12.40 -15.19
CA LEU A 44 7.66 13.39 -15.43
C LEU A 44 8.25 14.80 -15.62
N THR A 45 9.26 15.17 -14.85
CA THR A 45 9.96 16.46 -14.99
C THR A 45 10.73 16.56 -16.31
N SER A 46 11.26 15.44 -16.81
CA SER A 46 11.89 15.38 -18.15
C SER A 46 10.89 15.41 -19.31
N GLY A 47 9.58 15.52 -19.06
CA GLY A 47 8.55 15.63 -20.08
C GLY A 47 8.09 14.30 -20.68
N VAL A 48 8.41 13.15 -20.05
CA VAL A 48 7.94 11.84 -20.52
C VAL A 48 6.43 11.71 -20.22
N PRO A 49 5.61 11.26 -21.18
CA PRO A 49 4.18 11.05 -20.94
C PRO A 49 3.92 10.10 -19.76
N PRO A 50 2.95 10.40 -18.87
CA PRO A 50 2.64 9.57 -17.70
C PRO A 50 2.32 8.10 -18.05
N LYS A 51 1.80 7.85 -19.25
CA LYS A 51 1.53 6.50 -19.76
C LYS A 51 2.80 5.68 -19.92
N ASP A 52 3.88 6.28 -20.40
CA ASP A 52 5.16 5.60 -20.63
C ASP A 52 5.95 5.49 -19.33
N VAL A 53 5.86 6.49 -18.44
CA VAL A 53 6.39 6.40 -17.07
C VAL A 53 5.75 5.22 -16.31
N ALA A 54 4.44 5.06 -16.40
CA ALA A 54 3.73 3.95 -15.76
C ALA A 54 4.18 2.58 -16.30
N LYS A 55 4.34 2.46 -17.62
CA LYS A 55 4.88 1.25 -18.27
C LYS A 55 6.29 0.93 -17.81
N ASN A 56 7.19 1.92 -17.78
CA ASN A 56 8.58 1.76 -17.35
C ASN A 56 8.69 1.27 -15.90
N LEU A 57 7.78 1.73 -15.03
CA LEU A 57 7.75 1.35 -13.62
C LEU A 57 6.97 0.05 -13.34
N GLY A 58 6.32 -0.53 -14.38
CA GLY A 58 5.48 -1.72 -14.27
C GLY A 58 4.22 -1.50 -13.44
N VAL A 59 3.68 -0.27 -13.42
CA VAL A 59 2.48 0.09 -12.67
C VAL A 59 1.38 0.59 -13.61
N SER A 60 0.13 0.56 -13.16
CA SER A 60 -0.96 1.16 -13.93
C SER A 60 -0.95 2.69 -13.81
N VAL A 61 -1.45 3.40 -14.82
CA VAL A 61 -1.57 4.87 -14.81
C VAL A 61 -2.36 5.39 -13.58
N PRO A 62 -3.47 4.76 -13.14
CA PRO A 62 -4.14 5.15 -11.91
C PRO A 62 -3.27 4.95 -10.66
N THR A 63 -2.43 3.91 -10.64
CA THR A 63 -1.46 3.71 -9.55
C THR A 63 -0.44 4.83 -9.54
N LEU A 64 0.11 5.21 -10.71
CA LEU A 64 1.04 6.32 -10.82
C LEU A 64 0.46 7.62 -10.24
N TYR A 65 -0.74 8.02 -10.66
CA TYR A 65 -1.38 9.25 -10.16
C TYR A 65 -1.74 9.21 -8.66
N ARG A 66 -2.04 8.03 -8.12
CA ARG A 66 -2.30 7.86 -6.68
C ARG A 66 -1.07 8.19 -5.84
N TRP A 67 0.13 7.94 -6.36
CA TRP A 67 1.40 8.19 -5.67
C TRP A 67 2.07 9.52 -6.07
N VAL A 68 1.84 9.97 -7.30
CA VAL A 68 2.40 11.20 -7.86
C VAL A 68 1.28 12.00 -8.54
N PRO A 69 0.59 12.88 -7.80
CA PRO A 69 -0.47 13.71 -8.33
C PRO A 69 0.07 14.71 -9.36
N ALA A 70 -0.72 14.99 -10.41
CA ALA A 70 -0.34 15.97 -11.44
C ALA A 70 -0.07 17.39 -10.87
N SER A 71 -0.71 17.74 -9.76
CA SER A 71 -0.54 19.01 -9.04
C SER A 71 0.82 19.17 -8.36
N THR A 72 1.63 18.11 -8.25
CA THR A 72 2.95 18.17 -7.60
C THR A 72 4.10 18.49 -8.56
N HIS A 73 3.82 18.65 -9.86
CA HIS A 73 4.80 18.90 -10.92
C HIS A 73 4.63 20.24 -11.64
N THR A 74 3.98 21.21 -10.99
CA THR A 74 3.94 22.62 -11.47
C THR A 74 5.19 23.34 -10.99
#